data_AF-A0A7V9HAK4-F1
#
_entry.id   AF-A0A7V9HAK4-F1
#
_cell.length_a   1.000
_cell.length_b   1.000
_cell.length_c   1.000
_cell.angle_alpha   90.00
_cell.angle_beta   90.00
_cell.angle_gamma   90.00
#
_symmetry.space_group_name_H-M   'P 1'
#
loop_
_entity.id
_entity.type
_entity.pdbx_description
1 polymer ?
#
loop_
_entity_poly.entity_id
_entity_poly.type
_entity_poly.pdbx_seq_one_letter_code
_entity_poly.pdbx_strand_id
1 'polypeptide(L)'
;MLRAGRLSGCPDGRQEAGRRAGRASRSRRPYRRDGCVRRRSRRSAAPGGPDPYETVARATGRRQRDPRLRAPGRRALRSRRSSAGAGPNRTGTRTRIRTRGVRASARAGAGGVKARKVKGLESASTVGDNAERIVRTRLAELCSFMPRAGDPQEVEALHDMRIAAKRLRYILEVTGSCFGPYAETAVKVVKELQDLLGELHDCDVQLPEVASFSRELMLADAQAVLVRSPKRAADLDPKLVSRAPHRADYAGLAALEVFLCARRDLLFMTFESQWQELERKGFRARLEYAVSERAGAIRPD
;
A
#
# COMPACT_ATOMS: atom_id res chain seq x y z
N MET A 1 -16.03 64.56 3.26
CA MET A 1 -15.74 66.00 3.07
C MET A 1 -14.34 66.09 2.44
N LEU A 2 -14.16 66.67 1.25
CA LEU A 2 -13.63 68.05 0.98
C LEU A 2 -12.22 68.30 1.60
N ARG A 3 -11.18 68.93 1.01
CA ARG A 3 -10.82 69.54 -0.32
C ARG A 3 -9.29 69.84 -0.31
N ALA A 4 -8.58 70.36 -1.34
CA ALA A 4 -8.43 70.00 -2.77
C ALA A 4 -7.49 71.01 -3.52
N GLY A 5 -6.26 70.62 -3.93
CA GLY A 5 -5.31 71.44 -4.73
C GLY A 5 -4.34 70.58 -5.56
N ARG A 6 -4.24 70.67 -6.90
CA ARG A 6 -3.82 71.78 -7.81
C ARG A 6 -2.29 72.00 -7.81
N LEU A 7 -1.57 72.16 -8.94
CA LEU A 7 -1.93 72.35 -10.36
C LEU A 7 -0.73 72.11 -11.33
N SER A 8 -1.02 72.07 -12.65
CA SER A 8 -0.11 72.26 -13.82
C SER A 8 0.86 71.12 -14.23
N GLY A 9 1.00 70.75 -15.52
CA GLY A 9 0.33 71.24 -16.74
C GLY A 9 0.53 70.37 -18.01
N CYS A 10 -0.29 70.63 -19.05
CA CYS A 10 -0.32 70.00 -20.39
C CYS A 10 0.40 70.91 -21.44
N PRO A 11 0.25 70.81 -22.80
CA PRO A 11 -0.40 69.83 -23.72
C PRO A 11 0.60 69.34 -24.81
N ASP A 12 0.32 68.87 -26.05
CA ASP A 12 -0.86 68.47 -26.88
C ASP A 12 -0.33 67.36 -27.86
N GLY A 13 -1.07 66.58 -28.66
CA GLY A 13 -2.51 66.43 -28.87
C GLY A 13 -2.85 65.75 -30.21
N ARG A 14 -4.15 65.67 -30.52
CA ARG A 14 -4.82 65.55 -31.85
C ARG A 14 -4.61 64.24 -32.67
N GLN A 15 -5.67 63.43 -32.87
CA GLN A 15 -6.84 63.56 -33.81
C GLN A 15 -6.44 63.25 -35.28
N GLU A 16 -7.24 62.64 -36.16
CA GLU A 16 -8.61 62.07 -36.18
C GLU A 16 -8.71 61.07 -37.37
N ALA A 17 -9.33 59.89 -37.27
CA ALA A 17 -10.76 59.53 -37.48
C ALA A 17 -11.29 59.42 -38.94
N GLY A 18 -11.97 58.28 -39.20
CA GLY A 18 -12.96 58.09 -40.28
C GLY A 18 -12.53 57.31 -41.53
N ARG A 19 -13.42 56.69 -42.33
CA ARG A 19 -14.77 56.11 -42.11
C ARG A 19 -15.25 55.43 -43.43
N ARG A 20 -16.09 54.38 -43.35
CA ARG A 20 -16.89 53.75 -44.45
C ARG A 20 -16.08 52.99 -45.54
N ALA A 21 -16.67 52.19 -46.45
CA ALA A 21 -17.74 51.17 -46.40
C ALA A 21 -17.86 50.51 -47.79
N GLY A 22 -18.14 49.21 -47.91
CA GLY A 22 -18.35 48.53 -49.21
C GLY A 22 -18.93 47.11 -49.06
N ARG A 23 -19.83 46.68 -49.96
CA ARG A 23 -20.67 45.46 -49.83
C ARG A 23 -20.46 44.43 -50.96
N ALA A 24 -20.56 43.15 -50.57
CA ALA A 24 -21.05 41.98 -51.36
C ALA A 24 -20.21 41.54 -52.60
N SER A 25 -20.27 40.29 -53.10
CA SER A 25 -21.37 39.30 -53.06
C SER A 25 -20.95 37.83 -53.37
N ARG A 26 -21.78 36.86 -52.91
CA ARG A 26 -22.15 35.53 -53.50
C ARG A 26 -21.07 34.67 -54.21
N SER A 27 -20.63 33.50 -53.71
CA SER A 27 -21.29 32.17 -53.52
C SER A 27 -21.12 31.14 -54.67
N ARG A 28 -20.78 29.87 -54.34
CA ARG A 28 -21.37 28.61 -54.89
C ARG A 28 -20.65 27.30 -54.47
N ARG A 29 -21.40 26.49 -53.69
CA ARG A 29 -21.59 25.01 -53.69
C ARG A 29 -20.43 23.98 -53.61
N PRO A 30 -20.68 22.78 -53.01
CA PRO A 30 -19.74 21.66 -52.92
C PRO A 30 -19.89 20.64 -54.06
N TYR A 31 -18.92 19.73 -54.19
CA TYR A 31 -18.96 18.59 -55.10
C TYR A 31 -19.46 17.30 -54.39
N ARG A 32 -20.22 16.48 -55.11
CA ARG A 32 -20.71 15.14 -54.71
C ARG A 32 -20.87 14.28 -55.97
N ARG A 33 -21.06 12.95 -55.78
CA ARG A 33 -21.30 11.88 -56.78
C ARG A 33 -20.04 11.32 -57.44
N ASP A 34 -19.95 10.07 -57.90
CA ASP A 34 -20.64 8.76 -57.65
C ASP A 34 -19.71 7.68 -58.28
N GLY A 35 -19.81 6.35 -58.08
CA GLY A 35 -20.70 5.53 -57.24
C GLY A 35 -20.75 4.07 -57.77
N CYS A 36 -20.73 3.07 -56.88
CA CYS A 36 -20.85 1.61 -57.13
C CYS A 36 -19.72 0.89 -57.92
N VAL A 37 -19.30 -0.30 -57.43
CA VAL A 37 -19.67 -1.64 -57.97
C VAL A 37 -18.98 -2.76 -57.17
N ARG A 38 -19.67 -3.90 -57.00
CA ARG A 38 -19.18 -5.11 -56.31
C ARG A 38 -18.12 -5.87 -57.13
N ARG A 39 -17.13 -6.48 -56.46
CA ARG A 39 -16.63 -7.84 -56.82
C ARG A 39 -15.93 -8.54 -55.65
N ARG A 40 -16.06 -9.87 -55.59
CA ARG A 40 -15.46 -10.77 -54.59
C ARG A 40 -14.11 -11.31 -55.10
N SER A 41 -13.06 -11.36 -54.26
CA SER A 41 -12.06 -12.45 -54.31
C SER A 41 -11.07 -12.49 -53.13
N ARG A 42 -11.18 -13.56 -52.33
CA ARG A 42 -10.10 -14.43 -51.76
C ARG A 42 -8.82 -13.83 -51.11
N ARG A 43 -8.70 -14.12 -49.80
CA ARG A 43 -7.53 -14.66 -49.05
C ARG A 43 -6.18 -13.91 -49.00
N SER A 44 -5.82 -13.46 -47.78
CA SER A 44 -4.60 -13.75 -46.96
C SER A 44 -4.47 -12.61 -45.90
N ALA A 45 -4.62 -12.81 -44.58
CA ALA A 45 -3.72 -13.47 -43.61
C ALA A 45 -2.27 -12.94 -43.67
N ALA A 46 -1.60 -12.44 -42.61
CA ALA A 46 -1.92 -12.14 -41.19
C ALA A 46 -0.74 -11.27 -40.62
N PRO A 47 -0.52 -11.06 -39.30
CA PRO A 47 -1.43 -10.81 -38.16
C PRO A 47 -1.14 -9.47 -37.41
N GLY A 48 -2.13 -8.95 -36.68
CA GLY A 48 -1.89 -8.03 -35.54
C GLY A 48 -1.88 -8.81 -34.22
N GLY A 49 -1.09 -8.39 -33.24
CA GLY A 49 -0.99 -9.05 -31.92
C GLY A 49 -2.21 -8.79 -31.02
N PRO A 50 -2.49 -9.67 -30.03
CA PRO A 50 -3.65 -9.54 -29.15
C PRO A 50 -3.44 -8.56 -27.98
N ASP A 51 -4.54 -7.95 -27.56
CA ASP A 51 -4.68 -7.10 -26.37
C ASP A 51 -4.59 -7.95 -25.07
N PRO A 52 -3.84 -7.55 -24.03
CA PRO A 52 -3.67 -8.34 -22.81
C PRO A 52 -4.90 -8.46 -21.88
N TYR A 53 -6.00 -7.72 -22.11
CA TYR A 53 -7.03 -7.51 -21.08
C TYR A 53 -8.39 -8.21 -21.33
N GLU A 54 -8.51 -9.06 -22.35
CA GLU A 54 -9.78 -9.72 -22.69
C GLU A 54 -9.82 -11.20 -22.23
N THR A 55 -10.52 -11.50 -21.12
CA THR A 55 -11.64 -12.47 -21.05
C THR A 55 -12.03 -12.77 -19.59
N VAL A 56 -13.33 -12.64 -19.29
CA VAL A 56 -13.93 -12.98 -18.00
C VAL A 56 -14.59 -14.36 -18.05
N ALA A 57 -14.58 -15.05 -16.91
CA ALA A 57 -15.18 -16.36 -16.59
C ALA A 57 -16.41 -16.84 -17.38
N ARG A 58 -16.43 -18.16 -17.71
CA ARG A 58 -17.52 -19.11 -17.36
C ARG A 58 -17.22 -20.56 -17.78
N ALA A 59 -17.24 -21.49 -16.82
CA ALA A 59 -17.55 -22.91 -17.05
C ALA A 59 -17.98 -23.59 -15.74
N THR A 60 -19.29 -23.70 -15.51
CA THR A 60 -19.86 -24.50 -14.41
C THR A 60 -19.88 -25.98 -14.77
N GLY A 61 -19.27 -26.84 -13.97
CA GLY A 61 -19.27 -28.29 -14.18
C GLY A 61 -19.19 -29.09 -12.88
N ARG A 62 -20.28 -29.79 -12.53
CA ARG A 62 -20.38 -30.65 -11.35
C ARG A 62 -19.27 -31.72 -11.33
N ARG A 63 -18.66 -31.97 -10.17
CA ARG A 63 -18.02 -33.27 -9.87
C ARG A 63 -18.55 -33.83 -8.55
N GLN A 64 -18.90 -35.11 -8.59
CA GLN A 64 -19.51 -35.85 -7.49
C GLN A 64 -18.45 -36.23 -6.44
N ARG A 65 -18.91 -36.46 -5.20
CA ARG A 65 -18.10 -37.06 -4.14
C ARG A 65 -18.26 -38.59 -4.21
N ASP A 66 -17.15 -39.33 -4.15
CA ASP A 66 -17.15 -40.76 -3.84
C ASP A 66 -16.34 -41.00 -2.55
N PRO A 67 -16.94 -41.55 -1.46
CA PRO A 67 -16.33 -41.59 -0.15
C PRO A 67 -15.82 -42.99 0.24
N ARG A 68 -14.62 -43.39 -0.22
CA ARG A 68 -13.93 -44.59 0.31
C ARG A 68 -12.43 -44.40 0.42
N LEU A 69 -11.92 -44.37 1.65
CA LEU A 69 -10.80 -45.21 2.13
C LEU A 69 -10.65 -45.05 3.65
N ARG A 70 -10.48 -46.18 4.36
CA ARG A 70 -10.51 -46.27 5.83
C ARG A 70 -9.14 -45.98 6.45
N ALA A 71 -9.14 -45.38 7.64
CA ALA A 71 -7.99 -45.45 8.55
C ALA A 71 -7.85 -46.85 9.18
N PRO A 72 -6.61 -47.28 9.42
CA PRO A 72 -6.17 -47.67 10.77
C PRO A 72 -4.86 -46.94 11.13
N GLY A 73 -4.39 -46.87 12.36
CA GLY A 73 -4.85 -47.41 13.64
C GLY A 73 -3.69 -47.26 14.62
N ARG A 74 -3.90 -46.63 15.78
CA ARG A 74 -2.80 -46.34 16.72
C ARG A 74 -2.24 -47.65 17.31
N ARG A 75 -0.92 -47.86 17.23
CA ARG A 75 -0.23 -48.88 18.02
C ARG A 75 1.09 -48.35 18.58
N ALA A 76 1.26 -48.50 19.89
CA ALA A 76 2.43 -48.04 20.61
C ALA A 76 3.67 -48.89 20.30
N LEU A 77 4.84 -48.25 20.21
CA LEU A 77 6.13 -48.93 20.22
C LEU A 77 6.77 -48.76 21.60
N ARG A 78 7.00 -49.91 22.25
CA ARG A 78 7.70 -50.00 23.54
C ARG A 78 9.18 -49.69 23.39
N SER A 79 9.75 -49.19 24.48
CA SER A 79 11.19 -49.14 24.71
C SER A 79 11.84 -50.52 24.60
N ARG A 80 13.01 -50.58 23.94
CA ARG A 80 14.03 -51.60 24.15
C ARG A 80 15.39 -50.91 24.29
N ARG A 81 16.04 -51.12 25.45
CA ARG A 81 17.48 -50.89 25.64
C ARG A 81 18.24 -52.14 25.20
N SER A 82 19.34 -51.94 24.48
CA SER A 82 20.56 -52.78 24.37
C SER A 82 21.49 -51.99 23.42
N SER A 83 22.59 -51.35 23.83
CA SER A 83 23.84 -51.81 24.48
C SER A 83 24.95 -52.22 23.49
N ALA A 84 26.11 -51.58 23.62
CA ALA A 84 27.43 -51.88 23.03
C ALA A 84 27.66 -51.60 21.52
N GLY A 85 28.84 -51.05 21.22
CA GLY A 85 29.34 -50.73 19.87
C GLY A 85 30.19 -49.44 19.88
N ALA A 86 31.52 -49.56 19.91
CA ALA A 86 32.43 -48.45 20.20
C ALA A 86 33.21 -47.91 18.99
N GLY A 87 33.29 -46.58 18.90
CA GLY A 87 34.32 -45.81 18.20
C GLY A 87 34.15 -45.55 16.68
N PRO A 88 34.95 -44.65 16.08
CA PRO A 88 35.84 -43.66 16.70
C PRO A 88 35.48 -42.19 16.40
N ASN A 89 35.86 -41.35 17.36
CA ASN A 89 36.16 -39.92 17.29
C ASN A 89 35.97 -39.19 15.92
N ARG A 90 34.88 -38.42 15.80
CA ARG A 90 34.86 -37.20 14.97
C ARG A 90 34.74 -35.99 15.89
N THR A 91 35.87 -35.35 16.16
CA THR A 91 35.96 -34.02 16.78
C THR A 91 35.39 -32.98 15.82
N GLY A 92 34.06 -32.92 15.73
CA GLY A 92 33.34 -31.85 15.06
C GLY A 92 33.50 -30.58 15.88
N THR A 93 34.55 -29.81 15.60
CA THR A 93 34.77 -28.48 16.17
C THR A 93 33.62 -27.59 15.72
N ARG A 94 32.55 -27.55 16.53
CA ARG A 94 31.47 -26.57 16.43
C ARG A 94 32.06 -25.22 16.80
N THR A 95 32.72 -24.60 15.83
CA THR A 95 33.15 -23.20 15.90
C THR A 95 31.89 -22.36 16.09
N ARG A 96 31.56 -22.07 17.34
CA ARG A 96 30.59 -21.03 17.69
C ARG A 96 31.22 -19.71 17.24
N ILE A 97 30.94 -19.33 15.99
CA ILE A 97 31.20 -17.97 15.53
C ILE A 97 30.35 -17.08 16.44
N ARG A 98 31.00 -16.47 17.44
CA ARG A 98 30.43 -15.35 18.19
C ARG A 98 30.38 -14.18 17.22
N THR A 99 29.34 -14.13 16.41
CA THR A 99 28.95 -12.89 15.74
C THR A 99 28.70 -11.88 16.84
N ARG A 100 29.62 -10.92 16.97
CA ARG A 100 29.43 -9.74 17.81
C ARG A 100 28.28 -8.98 17.15
N GLY A 101 27.07 -9.18 17.67
CA GLY A 101 25.86 -8.71 17.01
C GLY A 101 25.95 -7.23 16.71
N VAL A 102 25.92 -6.88 15.41
CA VAL A 102 25.80 -5.51 14.96
C VAL A 102 24.34 -5.12 15.18
N ARG A 103 23.99 -4.81 16.43
CA ARG A 103 22.72 -4.17 16.78
C ARG A 103 22.73 -2.74 16.28
N ALA A 104 22.60 -2.60 14.97
CA ALA A 104 22.39 -1.36 14.24
C ALA A 104 21.00 -1.33 13.59
N SER A 105 20.02 -2.06 14.15
CA SER A 105 18.63 -1.65 14.06
C SER A 105 18.49 -0.36 14.87
N ALA A 106 18.73 0.77 14.19
CA ALA A 106 18.43 2.08 14.72
C ALA A 106 16.92 2.11 15.03
N ARG A 107 16.58 2.35 16.29
CA ARG A 107 15.19 2.53 16.72
C ARG A 107 14.62 3.85 16.17
N ALA A 108 14.33 3.89 14.87
CA ALA A 108 13.39 4.86 14.33
C ALA A 108 12.01 4.60 14.96
N GLY A 109 11.29 5.66 15.34
CA GLY A 109 9.87 5.55 15.65
C GLY A 109 9.44 4.84 16.96
N ALA A 110 10.24 4.81 18.03
CA ALA A 110 9.81 4.26 19.33
C ALA A 110 8.74 5.11 20.09
N GLY A 111 7.99 5.95 19.37
CA GLY A 111 7.02 6.91 19.92
C GLY A 111 5.84 7.13 18.98
N GLY A 112 5.09 6.05 18.66
CA GLY A 112 3.93 6.11 17.77
C GLY A 112 2.91 7.19 18.18
N VAL A 113 2.29 7.84 17.19
CA VAL A 113 1.63 9.14 17.40
C VAL A 113 0.61 9.14 18.54
N LYS A 114 0.74 10.11 19.46
CA LYS A 114 -0.21 10.29 20.55
C LYS A 114 -1.58 10.67 19.99
N ALA A 115 -2.63 9.98 20.45
CA ALA A 115 -3.99 10.25 20.00
C ALA A 115 -4.38 11.70 20.31
N ARG A 116 -4.98 12.41 19.33
CA ARG A 116 -5.50 13.77 19.55
C ARG A 116 -6.45 13.79 20.75
N LYS A 117 -6.27 14.78 21.64
CA LYS A 117 -7.14 14.97 22.81
C LYS A 117 -8.55 15.36 22.34
N VAL A 118 -9.56 14.56 22.70
CA VAL A 118 -10.96 14.92 22.52
C VAL A 118 -11.30 16.02 23.52
N LYS A 119 -11.92 17.10 23.05
CA LYS A 119 -12.38 18.23 23.88
C LYS A 119 -13.90 18.18 24.01
N GLY A 120 -14.45 18.82 25.05
CA GLY A 120 -15.89 18.94 25.25
C GLY A 120 -16.61 17.62 25.55
N LEU A 121 -15.93 16.65 26.18
CA LEU A 121 -16.60 15.49 26.75
C LEU A 121 -17.23 15.88 28.09
N GLU A 122 -18.50 15.56 28.27
CA GLU A 122 -19.30 15.97 29.44
C GLU A 122 -19.98 14.74 30.03
N SER A 123 -19.85 14.53 31.34
CA SER A 123 -20.49 13.40 32.04
C SER A 123 -22.03 13.47 32.04
N ALA A 124 -22.60 14.66 31.82
CA ALA A 124 -24.05 14.87 31.73
C ALA A 124 -24.61 14.74 30.29
N SER A 125 -23.76 14.69 29.27
CA SER A 125 -24.16 14.44 27.87
C SER A 125 -24.50 12.95 27.66
N THR A 126 -25.30 12.62 26.64
CA THR A 126 -25.58 11.21 26.34
C THR A 126 -24.33 10.48 25.82
N VAL A 127 -24.36 9.14 25.85
CA VAL A 127 -23.31 8.31 25.24
C VAL A 127 -23.18 8.62 23.75
N GLY A 128 -24.28 8.87 23.03
CA GLY A 128 -24.28 9.24 21.62
C GLY A 128 -23.57 10.57 21.34
N ASP A 129 -23.85 11.61 22.12
CA ASP A 129 -23.22 12.94 21.95
C ASP A 129 -21.70 12.88 22.20
N ASN A 130 -21.29 12.16 23.25
CA ASN A 130 -19.88 11.97 23.56
C ASN A 130 -19.17 11.09 22.52
N ALA A 131 -19.82 10.01 22.06
CA ALA A 131 -19.31 9.17 20.98
C ALA A 131 -19.15 9.96 19.67
N GLU A 132 -20.08 10.86 19.34
CA GLU A 132 -20.02 11.67 18.12
C GLU A 132 -18.77 12.56 18.15
N ARG A 133 -18.55 13.26 19.26
CA ARG A 133 -17.36 14.10 19.51
C ARG A 133 -16.06 13.29 19.35
N ILE A 134 -16.03 12.04 19.84
CA ILE A 134 -14.86 11.14 19.69
C ILE A 134 -14.69 10.72 18.22
N VAL A 135 -15.73 10.24 17.54
CA VAL A 135 -15.64 9.78 16.15
C VAL A 135 -15.21 10.92 15.22
N ARG A 136 -15.81 12.11 15.33
CA ARG A 136 -15.39 13.30 14.55
C ARG A 136 -13.91 13.62 14.79
N THR A 137 -13.44 13.54 16.03
CA THR A 137 -12.02 13.77 16.37
C THR A 137 -11.10 12.73 15.72
N ARG A 138 -11.48 11.43 15.72
CA ARG A 138 -10.68 10.34 15.14
C ARG A 138 -10.70 10.34 13.62
N LEU A 139 -11.81 10.73 13.00
CA LEU A 139 -11.91 10.91 11.56
C LEU A 139 -11.06 12.10 11.09
N ALA A 140 -11.12 13.24 11.78
CA ALA A 140 -10.27 14.39 11.51
C ALA A 140 -8.76 14.12 11.79
N GLU A 141 -8.44 13.23 12.72
CA GLU A 141 -7.09 12.70 12.93
C GLU A 141 -6.63 11.87 11.73
N LEU A 142 -7.41 10.86 11.32
CA LEU A 142 -7.12 10.02 10.15
C LEU A 142 -6.88 10.85 8.88
N CYS A 143 -7.84 11.70 8.50
CA CYS A 143 -7.73 12.51 7.26
C CYS A 143 -6.55 13.49 7.28
N SER A 144 -6.06 13.90 8.46
CA SER A 144 -4.96 14.86 8.56
C SER A 144 -3.57 14.29 8.31
N PHE A 145 -3.43 12.96 8.22
CA PHE A 145 -2.17 12.33 7.78
C PHE A 145 -2.04 12.31 6.26
N MET A 146 -3.15 12.36 5.51
CA MET A 146 -3.13 12.23 4.05
C MET A 146 -2.19 13.19 3.31
N PRO A 147 -2.06 14.48 3.68
CA PRO A 147 -1.12 15.40 3.02
C PRO A 147 0.36 14.98 3.10
N ARG A 148 0.73 14.11 4.05
CA ARG A 148 2.06 13.48 4.12
C ARG A 148 2.04 12.05 3.59
N ALA A 149 1.03 11.25 3.97
CA ALA A 149 0.88 9.86 3.55
C ALA A 149 0.61 9.68 2.04
N GLY A 150 0.33 10.76 1.30
CA GLY A 150 0.34 10.78 -0.17
C GLY A 150 1.73 10.76 -0.81
N ASP A 151 2.81 10.91 -0.03
CA ASP A 151 4.18 10.61 -0.48
C ASP A 151 4.55 9.17 -0.08
N PRO A 152 4.90 8.28 -1.03
CA PRO A 152 5.33 6.94 -0.70
C PRO A 152 6.60 6.88 0.16
N GLN A 153 7.42 7.94 0.25
CA GLN A 153 8.60 7.98 1.11
C GLN A 153 8.28 8.30 2.58
N GLU A 154 7.08 8.83 2.88
CA GLU A 154 6.66 9.22 4.23
C GLU A 154 6.15 8.01 5.05
N VAL A 155 7.02 7.00 5.23
CA VAL A 155 6.77 5.74 5.96
C VAL A 155 6.16 5.97 7.35
N GLU A 156 6.67 6.96 8.10
CA GLU A 156 6.13 7.28 9.42
C GLU A 156 4.69 7.82 9.34
N ALA A 157 4.35 8.63 8.32
CA ALA A 157 3.00 9.17 8.15
C ALA A 157 2.00 8.07 7.76
N LEU A 158 2.41 7.12 6.91
CA LEU A 158 1.62 5.94 6.55
C LEU A 158 1.37 5.04 7.77
N HIS A 159 2.38 4.82 8.62
CA HIS A 159 2.26 4.08 9.88
C HIS A 159 1.32 4.79 10.87
N ASP A 160 1.47 6.10 11.06
CA ASP A 160 0.60 6.87 11.95
C ASP A 160 -0.84 6.94 11.44
N MET A 161 -1.04 7.04 10.12
CA MET A 161 -2.36 6.94 9.47
C MET A 161 -3.01 5.59 9.73
N ARG A 162 -2.26 4.48 9.68
CA ARG A 162 -2.73 3.15 10.06
C ARG A 162 -3.19 3.10 11.52
N ILE A 163 -2.42 3.69 12.43
CA ILE A 163 -2.79 3.80 13.85
C ILE A 163 -4.09 4.62 14.01
N ALA A 164 -4.24 5.72 13.27
CA ALA A 164 -5.46 6.53 13.30
C ALA A 164 -6.68 5.77 12.74
N ALA A 165 -6.52 5.03 11.64
CA ALA A 165 -7.57 4.18 11.07
C ALA A 165 -8.01 3.09 12.07
N LYS A 166 -7.06 2.43 12.74
CA LYS A 166 -7.33 1.45 13.80
C LYS A 166 -8.12 2.06 14.96
N ARG A 167 -7.74 3.26 15.41
CA ARG A 167 -8.45 4.00 16.47
C ARG A 167 -9.88 4.38 16.06
N LEU A 168 -10.07 4.84 14.82
CA LEU A 168 -11.39 5.18 14.27
C LEU A 168 -12.28 3.93 14.18
N ARG A 169 -11.75 2.81 13.66
CA ARG A 169 -12.49 1.54 13.60
C ARG A 169 -12.93 1.08 14.98
N TYR A 170 -12.03 1.07 15.96
CA TYR A 170 -12.36 0.59 17.32
C TYR A 170 -13.44 1.43 17.99
N ILE A 171 -13.44 2.77 17.85
CA ILE A 171 -14.55 3.55 18.40
C ILE A 171 -15.86 3.27 17.66
N LEU A 172 -15.85 3.15 16.33
CA LEU A 172 -17.04 2.83 15.54
C LEU A 172 -17.59 1.42 15.85
N GLU A 173 -16.74 0.44 16.14
CA GLU A 173 -17.13 -0.90 16.58
C GLU A 173 -17.82 -0.89 17.95
N VAL A 174 -17.35 -0.04 18.89
CA VAL A 174 -17.92 0.09 20.24
C VAL A 174 -19.20 0.93 20.27
N THR A 175 -19.26 2.01 19.47
CA THR A 175 -20.36 2.98 19.52
C THR A 175 -21.29 2.92 18.30
N GLY A 176 -21.16 1.91 17.45
CA GLY A 176 -21.93 1.79 16.20
C GLY A 176 -23.44 1.76 16.40
N SER A 177 -23.90 1.17 17.51
CA SER A 177 -25.32 1.16 17.91
C SER A 177 -25.93 2.56 18.11
N CYS A 178 -25.11 3.59 18.36
CA CYS A 178 -25.58 4.98 18.46
C CYS A 178 -25.86 5.64 17.10
N PHE A 179 -25.33 5.09 16.00
CA PHE A 179 -25.13 5.79 14.72
C PHE A 179 -25.72 5.06 13.50
N GLY A 180 -26.72 4.21 13.75
CA GLY A 180 -27.52 3.55 12.72
C GLY A 180 -26.72 2.66 11.73
N PRO A 181 -27.35 2.21 10.64
CA PRO A 181 -26.75 1.23 9.73
C PRO A 181 -25.51 1.72 8.97
N TYR A 182 -25.32 3.04 8.82
CA TYR A 182 -24.16 3.56 8.10
C TYR A 182 -22.85 3.39 8.89
N ALA A 183 -22.91 3.38 10.23
CA ALA A 183 -21.72 3.15 11.05
C ALA A 183 -21.09 1.77 10.80
N GLU A 184 -21.89 0.72 10.63
CA GLU A 184 -21.39 -0.61 10.24
C GLU A 184 -20.71 -0.61 8.85
N THR A 185 -21.23 0.20 7.93
CA THR A 185 -20.62 0.40 6.61
C THR A 185 -19.29 1.12 6.73
N ALA A 186 -19.20 2.13 7.61
CA ALA A 186 -17.95 2.83 7.90
C ALA A 186 -16.92 1.93 8.61
N VAL A 187 -17.32 1.04 9.52
CA VAL A 187 -16.43 0.04 10.13
C VAL A 187 -15.76 -0.82 9.05
N LYS A 188 -16.53 -1.31 8.07
CA LYS A 188 -16.01 -2.13 6.95
C LYS A 188 -14.99 -1.35 6.11
N VAL A 189 -15.34 -0.13 5.69
CA VAL A 189 -14.46 0.76 4.91
C VAL A 189 -13.16 1.10 5.66
N VAL A 190 -13.25 1.49 6.94
CA VAL A 190 -12.06 1.84 7.74
C VAL A 190 -11.21 0.59 8.03
N LYS A 191 -11.83 -0.60 8.13
CA LYS A 191 -11.10 -1.87 8.23
C LYS A 191 -10.30 -2.14 6.96
N GLU A 192 -10.92 -2.08 5.78
CA GLU A 192 -10.26 -2.31 4.49
C GLU A 192 -9.03 -1.40 4.32
N LEU A 193 -9.19 -0.10 4.63
CA LEU A 193 -8.10 0.88 4.65
C LEU A 193 -7.00 0.52 5.66
N GLN A 194 -7.36 0.14 6.89
CA GLN A 194 -6.43 -0.20 7.97
C GLN A 194 -5.67 -1.51 7.71
N ASP A 195 -6.29 -2.46 7.02
CA ASP A 195 -5.68 -3.73 6.64
C ASP A 195 -4.68 -3.50 5.48
N LEU A 196 -5.05 -2.70 4.47
CA LEU A 196 -4.14 -2.31 3.37
C LEU A 196 -2.91 -1.50 3.86
N LEU A 197 -3.11 -0.51 4.73
CA LEU A 197 -2.01 0.20 5.40
C LEU A 197 -1.19 -0.73 6.31
N GLY A 198 -1.77 -1.85 6.77
CA GLY A 198 -1.06 -2.91 7.49
C GLY A 198 -0.09 -3.66 6.60
N GLU A 199 -0.55 -4.17 5.47
CA GLU A 199 0.27 -4.87 4.49
C GLU A 199 1.43 -3.99 3.97
N LEU A 200 1.20 -2.69 3.79
CA LEU A 200 2.23 -1.73 3.40
C LEU A 200 3.28 -1.56 4.51
N HIS A 201 2.84 -1.33 5.76
CA HIS A 201 3.75 -1.21 6.90
C HIS A 201 4.55 -2.50 7.15
N ASP A 202 3.94 -3.67 6.95
CA ASP A 202 4.64 -4.94 7.06
C ASP A 202 5.76 -5.06 6.02
N CYS A 203 5.60 -4.50 4.81
CA CYS A 203 6.70 -4.41 3.84
C CYS A 203 7.79 -3.42 4.28
N ASP A 204 7.42 -2.24 4.80
CA ASP A 204 8.36 -1.23 5.31
C ASP A 204 9.21 -1.77 6.49
N VAL A 205 8.67 -2.69 7.30
CA VAL A 205 9.40 -3.38 8.38
C VAL A 205 10.24 -4.55 7.86
N GLN A 206 9.73 -5.33 6.91
CA GLN A 206 10.45 -6.50 6.38
C GLN A 206 11.68 -6.13 5.54
N LEU A 207 11.58 -5.10 4.69
CA LEU A 207 12.66 -4.69 3.78
C LEU A 207 14.01 -4.45 4.48
N PRO A 208 14.13 -3.60 5.52
CA PRO A 208 15.41 -3.36 6.20
C PRO A 208 15.94 -4.59 6.94
N GLU A 209 15.07 -5.43 7.50
CA GLU A 209 15.47 -6.66 8.20
C GLU A 209 16.01 -7.71 7.23
N VAL A 210 15.35 -7.91 6.07
CA VAL A 210 15.83 -8.80 5.00
C VAL A 210 17.17 -8.31 4.43
N ALA A 211 17.29 -7.01 4.12
CA ALA A 211 18.52 -6.43 3.61
C ALA A 211 19.68 -6.52 4.64
N SER A 212 19.41 -6.34 5.93
CA SER A 212 20.39 -6.53 7.00
C SER A 212 20.86 -7.98 7.06
N PHE A 213 19.94 -8.94 7.04
CA PHE A 213 20.28 -10.37 7.09
C PHE A 213 21.04 -10.84 5.84
N SER A 214 20.62 -10.36 4.66
CA SER A 214 21.32 -10.54 3.37
C SER A 214 22.78 -10.07 3.45
N ARG A 215 23.00 -8.86 4.00
CA ARG A 215 24.34 -8.30 4.23
C ARG A 215 25.18 -9.09 5.25
N GLU A 216 24.59 -9.58 6.34
CA GLU A 216 25.29 -10.41 7.33
C GLU A 216 25.83 -11.70 6.69
N LEU A 217 25.02 -12.37 5.86
CA LEU A 217 25.43 -13.58 5.14
C LEU A 217 26.52 -13.29 4.09
N MET A 218 26.42 -12.19 3.33
CA MET A 218 27.47 -11.76 2.40
C MET A 218 28.81 -11.51 3.13
N LEU A 219 28.79 -10.88 4.32
CA LEU A 219 30.00 -10.63 5.11
C LEU A 219 30.59 -11.92 5.70
N ALA A 220 29.75 -12.87 6.11
CA ALA A 220 30.19 -14.20 6.53
C ALA A 220 30.89 -14.95 5.39
N ASP A 221 30.34 -14.88 4.18
CA ASP A 221 30.93 -15.48 2.98
C ASP A 221 32.22 -14.78 2.54
N ALA A 222 32.31 -13.45 2.64
CA ALA A 222 33.55 -12.72 2.39
C ALA A 222 34.68 -13.17 3.33
N GLN A 223 34.40 -13.33 4.64
CA GLN A 223 35.35 -13.89 5.59
C GLN A 223 35.71 -15.34 5.24
N ALA A 224 34.74 -16.14 4.79
CA ALA A 224 34.96 -17.53 4.41
C ALA A 224 35.78 -17.67 3.11
N VAL A 225 35.74 -16.69 2.21
CA VAL A 225 36.61 -16.58 1.03
C VAL A 225 38.03 -16.23 1.47
N LEU A 226 38.22 -15.22 2.32
CA LEU A 226 39.54 -14.83 2.85
C LEU A 226 40.26 -15.98 3.55
N VAL A 227 39.54 -16.77 4.38
CA VAL A 227 40.10 -17.95 5.07
C VAL A 227 40.57 -19.05 4.10
N ARG A 228 40.00 -19.11 2.88
CA ARG A 228 40.40 -20.05 1.82
C ARG A 228 41.50 -19.49 0.91
N SER A 229 41.87 -18.22 1.04
CA SER A 229 42.95 -17.61 0.27
C SER A 229 44.32 -18.15 0.69
N PRO A 230 45.27 -18.35 -0.24
CA PRO A 230 46.66 -18.65 0.12
C PRO A 230 47.26 -17.54 1.01
N LYS A 231 48.01 -17.92 2.04
CA LYS A 231 48.56 -17.01 3.09
C LYS A 231 49.46 -15.86 2.58
N ARG A 232 49.85 -15.86 1.31
CA ARG A 232 50.67 -14.83 0.64
C ARG A 232 50.15 -14.53 -0.77
N ALA A 233 48.86 -14.74 -1.03
CA ALA A 233 48.27 -14.35 -2.30
C ALA A 233 48.34 -12.82 -2.45
N ALA A 234 48.82 -12.34 -3.59
CA ALA A 234 48.83 -10.91 -3.91
C ALA A 234 47.42 -10.37 -4.22
N ASP A 235 46.49 -11.25 -4.59
CA ASP A 235 45.09 -10.96 -4.89
C ASP A 235 44.22 -12.21 -4.64
N LEU A 236 42.89 -12.08 -4.69
CA LEU A 236 41.93 -13.17 -4.52
C LEU A 236 41.49 -13.77 -5.86
N ASP A 237 41.52 -15.10 -6.00
CA ASP A 237 40.85 -15.79 -7.11
C ASP A 237 39.32 -15.63 -6.99
N PRO A 238 38.63 -14.98 -7.95
CA PRO A 238 37.17 -14.80 -7.91
C PRO A 238 36.40 -16.13 -7.83
N LYS A 239 36.99 -17.25 -8.28
CA LYS A 239 36.38 -18.58 -8.20
C LYS A 239 36.19 -19.04 -6.76
N LEU A 240 36.90 -18.47 -5.76
CA LEU A 240 36.67 -18.80 -4.35
C LEU A 240 35.22 -18.50 -3.91
N VAL A 241 34.57 -17.48 -4.50
CA VAL A 241 33.16 -17.14 -4.25
C VAL A 241 32.21 -18.26 -4.68
N SER A 242 32.57 -19.08 -5.67
CA SER A 242 31.75 -20.24 -6.09
C SER A 242 31.61 -21.31 -5.01
N ARG A 243 32.48 -21.29 -3.99
CA ARG A 243 32.50 -22.22 -2.84
C ARG A 243 32.07 -21.54 -1.53
N ALA A 244 31.51 -20.34 -1.61
CA ALA A 244 31.03 -19.59 -0.45
C ALA A 244 29.70 -20.21 0.05
N PRO A 245 29.59 -20.54 1.36
CA PRO A 245 28.50 -21.36 1.87
C PRO A 245 27.11 -20.72 1.80
N HIS A 246 27.00 -19.39 1.83
CA HIS A 246 25.72 -18.66 1.87
C HIS A 246 25.33 -18.01 0.53
N ARG A 247 26.07 -18.29 -0.56
CA ARG A 247 25.81 -17.76 -1.91
C ARG A 247 24.35 -17.89 -2.36
N ALA A 248 23.75 -19.04 -2.13
CA ALA A 248 22.36 -19.30 -2.50
C ALA A 248 21.37 -18.54 -1.59
N ASP A 249 21.72 -18.41 -0.31
CA ASP A 249 20.88 -17.77 0.70
C ASP A 249 20.71 -16.27 0.40
N TYR A 250 21.81 -15.52 0.27
CA TYR A 250 21.71 -14.08 -0.02
C TYR A 250 21.23 -13.77 -1.44
N ALA A 251 21.40 -14.69 -2.40
CA ALA A 251 20.75 -14.57 -3.71
C ALA A 251 19.22 -14.74 -3.63
N GLY A 252 18.74 -15.64 -2.78
CA GLY A 252 17.31 -15.79 -2.48
C GLY A 252 16.75 -14.58 -1.72
N LEU A 253 17.50 -14.02 -0.76
CA LEU A 253 17.11 -12.81 -0.04
C LEU A 253 17.06 -11.60 -0.98
N ALA A 254 18.03 -11.41 -1.89
CA ALA A 254 17.97 -10.35 -2.90
C ALA A 254 16.72 -10.45 -3.80
N ALA A 255 16.30 -11.66 -4.17
CA ALA A 255 15.04 -11.86 -4.91
C ALA A 255 13.80 -11.52 -4.06
N LEU A 256 13.84 -11.79 -2.75
CA LEU A 256 12.79 -11.39 -1.81
C LEU A 256 12.76 -9.86 -1.60
N GLU A 257 13.91 -9.19 -1.53
CA GLU A 257 14.01 -7.72 -1.47
C GLU A 257 13.32 -7.08 -2.68
N VAL A 258 13.62 -7.55 -3.89
CA VAL A 258 12.96 -7.08 -5.14
C VAL A 258 11.45 -7.31 -5.09
N PHE A 259 10.99 -8.48 -4.63
CA PHE A 259 9.55 -8.76 -4.48
C PHE A 259 8.88 -7.84 -3.46
N LEU A 260 9.52 -7.61 -2.30
CA LEU A 260 8.98 -6.76 -1.24
C LEU A 260 8.88 -5.30 -1.70
N CYS A 261 9.89 -4.77 -2.39
CA CYS A 261 9.83 -3.43 -3.00
C CYS A 261 8.64 -3.32 -3.97
N ALA A 262 8.55 -4.23 -4.96
CA ALA A 262 7.47 -4.21 -5.95
C ALA A 262 6.07 -4.38 -5.34
N ARG A 263 5.93 -5.25 -4.32
CA ARG A 263 4.69 -5.42 -3.55
C ARG A 263 4.32 -4.14 -2.81
N ARG A 264 5.30 -3.50 -2.18
CA ARG A 264 5.10 -2.28 -1.37
C ARG A 264 4.61 -1.12 -2.24
N ASP A 265 5.18 -0.94 -3.42
CA ASP A 265 4.74 0.07 -4.39
C ASP A 265 3.32 -0.23 -4.93
N LEU A 266 3.02 -1.49 -5.25
CA LEU A 266 1.67 -1.91 -5.65
C LEU A 266 0.62 -1.65 -4.56
N LEU A 267 0.96 -1.93 -3.30
CA LEU A 267 0.08 -1.66 -2.15
C LEU A 267 -0.13 -0.15 -1.97
N PHE A 268 0.90 0.67 -2.16
CA PHE A 268 0.79 2.13 -2.11
C PHE A 268 -0.14 2.68 -3.21
N MET A 269 0.04 2.26 -4.47
CA MET A 269 -0.85 2.63 -5.58
C MET A 269 -2.30 2.20 -5.31
N THR A 270 -2.49 1.03 -4.71
CA THR A 270 -3.82 0.54 -4.32
C THR A 270 -4.43 1.42 -3.20
N PHE A 271 -3.62 1.83 -2.22
CA PHE A 271 -4.04 2.71 -1.12
C PHE A 271 -4.45 4.09 -1.64
N GLU A 272 -3.64 4.70 -2.51
CA GLU A 272 -3.94 5.99 -3.11
C GLU A 272 -5.25 5.94 -3.91
N SER A 273 -5.42 4.92 -4.76
CA SER A 273 -6.64 4.72 -5.55
C SER A 273 -7.88 4.49 -4.66
N GLN A 274 -7.76 3.70 -3.59
CA GLN A 274 -8.85 3.52 -2.63
C GLN A 274 -9.19 4.82 -1.90
N TRP A 275 -8.19 5.60 -1.47
CA TRP A 275 -8.40 6.86 -0.78
C TRP A 275 -9.13 7.88 -1.68
N GLN A 276 -8.68 8.06 -2.92
CA GLN A 276 -9.35 8.91 -3.91
C GLN A 276 -10.80 8.49 -4.14
N GLU A 277 -11.09 7.19 -4.17
CA GLU A 277 -12.45 6.66 -4.32
C GLU A 277 -13.32 6.92 -3.07
N LEU A 278 -12.74 6.93 -1.86
CA LEU A 278 -13.44 7.33 -0.63
C LEU A 278 -13.75 8.83 -0.59
N GLU A 279 -12.82 9.67 -1.05
CA GLU A 279 -13.05 11.11 -1.20
C GLU A 279 -14.15 11.39 -2.23
N ARG A 280 -14.08 10.76 -3.41
CA ARG A 280 -15.11 10.85 -4.47
C ARG A 280 -16.50 10.38 -4.01
N LYS A 281 -16.55 9.35 -3.16
CA LYS A 281 -17.80 8.85 -2.52
C LYS A 281 -18.28 9.72 -1.36
N GLY A 282 -17.56 10.77 -0.99
CA GLY A 282 -17.88 11.66 0.13
C GLY A 282 -17.84 10.96 1.49
N PHE A 283 -17.01 9.92 1.65
CA PHE A 283 -16.99 9.06 2.85
C PHE A 283 -16.96 9.87 4.15
N ARG A 284 -16.09 10.87 4.24
CA ARG A 284 -15.96 11.75 5.41
C ARG A 284 -17.27 12.45 5.73
N ALA A 285 -17.87 13.16 4.77
CA ALA A 285 -19.11 13.92 4.98
C ALA A 285 -20.29 13.00 5.33
N ARG A 286 -20.35 11.81 4.73
CA ARG A 286 -21.38 10.80 5.02
C ARG A 286 -21.25 10.23 6.42
N LEU A 287 -20.03 9.97 6.88
CA LEU A 287 -19.80 9.53 8.26
C LEU A 287 -20.07 10.65 9.26
N GLU A 288 -19.61 11.88 8.97
CA GLU A 288 -19.92 13.08 9.77
C GLU A 288 -21.42 13.35 9.87
N TYR A 289 -22.21 13.08 8.83
CA TYR A 289 -23.68 13.14 8.87
C TYR A 289 -24.28 12.00 9.71
N ALA A 290 -23.86 10.76 9.46
CA ALA A 290 -24.39 9.58 10.15
C ALA A 290 -24.14 9.55 11.67
N VAL A 291 -23.10 10.23 12.17
CA VAL A 291 -22.87 10.37 13.61
C VAL A 291 -23.60 11.53 14.26
N SER A 292 -24.06 12.54 13.50
CA SER A 292 -25.02 13.54 14.01
C SER A 292 -26.43 13.00 14.06
N GLU A 293 -26.82 12.15 13.10
CA GLU A 293 -28.11 11.46 13.11
C GLU A 293 -28.15 10.49 14.30
N ARG A 294 -28.97 10.81 15.30
CA ARG A 294 -29.20 9.90 16.43
C ARG A 294 -29.99 8.69 15.93
N ALA A 295 -29.49 7.48 16.17
CA ALA A 295 -30.35 6.32 16.17
C ALA A 295 -31.50 6.58 17.17
N GLY A 296 -32.75 6.43 16.72
CA GLY A 296 -33.92 6.58 17.58
C GLY A 296 -33.79 5.70 18.82
N ALA A 297 -34.21 6.23 19.97
CA ALA A 297 -33.87 5.70 21.30
C ALA A 297 -33.84 4.17 21.35
N ILE A 298 -32.65 3.62 21.64
CA ILE A 298 -32.44 2.19 21.84
C ILE A 298 -33.36 1.78 23.01
N ARG A 299 -34.48 1.13 22.70
CA ARG A 299 -35.30 0.48 23.70
C ARG A 299 -34.52 -0.76 24.17
N PRO A 300 -34.29 -0.93 25.47
CA PRO A 300 -33.86 -2.23 25.98
C PRO A 300 -35.04 -3.20 25.82
N ASP A 301 -34.78 -4.32 25.13
CA ASP A 301 -35.61 -5.53 25.15
C ASP A 301 -35.37 -6.33 26.44
#